data_AF-A0A378N1M1-F1
#
_entry.id   AF-A0A378N1M1-F1
#
_cell.length_a   1.000
_cell.length_b   1.000
_cell.length_c   1.000
_cell.angle_alpha   90.00
_cell.angle_beta   90.00
_cell.angle_gamma   90.00
#
_symmetry.space_group_name_H-M   'P 1'
#
loop_
_entity.id
_entity.type
_entity.pdbx_description
1 polymer ?
#
loop_
_entity_poly.entity_id
_entity_poly.type
_entity_poly.pdbx_seq_one_letter_code
_entity_poly.pdbx_strand_id
1 'polypeptide(L)'
;MVKRLILLIKDCLAELNSYTNEMIVYPAKNEKHVITVFMDITCHYCHLLHTKIKEYNDLGITIRYLAFPRGGMNTKQQNKWKLFGHQQTK
;
A
#
# COMPACT_ATOMS: atom_id res chain seq x y z
N MET A 1 -19.13 4.17 -24.76
CA MET A 1 -18.57 4.79 -23.53
C MET A 1 -17.81 3.80 -22.64
N VAL A 2 -18.36 2.63 -22.32
CA VAL A 2 -17.74 1.67 -21.36
C VAL A 2 -16.33 1.19 -21.76
N LYS A 3 -16.04 0.99 -23.05
CA LYS A 3 -14.70 0.60 -23.54
C LYS A 3 -13.59 1.60 -23.18
N ARG A 4 -13.89 2.91 -23.16
CA ARG A 4 -12.92 3.97 -22.81
C ARG A 4 -12.64 3.99 -21.31
N LEU A 5 -13.65 3.71 -20.48
CA LEU A 5 -13.49 3.63 -19.03
C LEU A 5 -12.66 2.41 -18.60
N ILE A 6 -12.89 1.24 -19.23
CA ILE A 6 -12.08 0.04 -18.98
C ILE A 6 -10.62 0.25 -19.37
N LEU A 7 -10.37 0.98 -20.46
CA LEU A 7 -9.01 1.30 -20.90
C LEU A 7 -8.29 2.16 -19.85
N LEU A 8 -8.93 3.23 -19.38
CA LEU A 8 -8.37 4.11 -18.35
C LEU A 8 -8.05 3.38 -17.04
N ILE A 9 -8.94 2.49 -16.59
CA ILE A 9 -8.71 1.70 -15.36
C ILE A 9 -7.51 0.76 -15.54
N LYS A 10 -7.35 0.16 -16.72
CA LYS A 10 -6.20 -0.69 -17.04
C LYS A 10 -4.90 0.10 -17.05
N ASP A 11 -4.92 1.31 -17.59
CA ASP A 11 -3.74 2.18 -17.63
C ASP A 11 -3.31 2.58 -16.21
N CYS A 12 -4.24 2.96 -15.34
CA CYS A 12 -3.94 3.26 -13.93
C CYS A 12 -3.41 2.02 -13.17
N LEU A 13 -3.92 0.83 -13.47
CA LEU A 13 -3.42 -0.42 -12.89
C LEU A 13 -1.99 -0.73 -13.37
N ALA A 14 -1.70 -0.50 -14.64
CA ALA A 14 -0.37 -0.70 -15.20
C ALA A 14 0.64 0.26 -14.55
N GLU A 15 0.28 1.53 -14.43
CA GLU A 15 1.09 2.54 -13.76
C GLU A 15 1.32 2.17 -12.29
N LEU A 16 0.28 1.78 -11.55
CA LEU A 16 0.40 1.33 -10.17
C LEU A 16 1.38 0.15 -10.02
N ASN A 17 1.32 -0.80 -10.95
CA ASN A 17 2.20 -1.97 -10.93
C ASN A 17 3.66 -1.64 -11.27
N SER A 18 3.95 -0.48 -11.87
CA SER A 18 5.33 -0.02 -12.07
C SER A 18 6.06 0.30 -10.75
N TYR A 19 5.31 0.60 -9.68
CA TYR A 19 5.84 0.91 -8.34
C TYR A 19 6.03 -0.32 -7.44
N THR A 20 5.89 -1.54 -7.97
CA THR A 20 5.95 -2.79 -7.15
C THR A 20 7.21 -2.91 -6.29
N ASN A 21 8.36 -2.47 -6.80
CA ASN A 21 9.64 -2.47 -6.06
C ASN A 21 9.69 -1.44 -4.92
N GLU A 22 8.81 -0.46 -4.92
CA GLU A 22 8.70 0.57 -3.87
C GLU A 22 7.63 0.23 -2.82
N MET A 23 6.86 -0.83 -3.05
CA MET A 23 5.81 -1.27 -2.13
C MET A 23 6.38 -2.08 -0.97
N ILE A 24 5.83 -1.84 0.22
CA ILE A 24 6.04 -2.75 1.36
C ILE A 24 4.94 -3.81 1.30
N VAL A 25 5.31 -5.06 1.09
CA VAL A 25 4.37 -6.16 0.86
C VAL A 25 4.30 -7.08 2.08
N TYR A 26 3.08 -7.29 2.57
CA TYR A 26 2.76 -8.28 3.61
C TYR A 26 2.01 -9.44 2.96
N PRO A 27 2.71 -10.50 2.54
CA PRO A 27 2.12 -11.60 1.80
C PRO A 27 1.25 -12.47 2.71
N ALA A 28 0.07 -12.84 2.20
CA ALA A 28 -0.74 -13.87 2.81
C ALA A 28 -0.19 -15.27 2.52
N LYS A 29 -0.37 -16.22 3.45
CA LYS A 29 0.08 -17.61 3.26
C LYS A 29 -0.69 -18.34 2.14
N ASN A 30 -1.97 -18.01 1.98
CA ASN A 30 -2.84 -18.52 0.93
C ASN A 30 -3.54 -17.34 0.26
N GLU A 31 -2.84 -16.68 -0.66
CA GLU A 31 -3.29 -15.45 -1.30
C GLU A 31 -4.57 -15.69 -2.13
N LYS A 32 -5.64 -15.02 -1.72
CA LYS A 32 -6.94 -14.96 -2.40
C LYS A 32 -7.18 -13.58 -3.01
N HIS A 33 -6.70 -12.53 -2.34
CA HIS A 33 -6.91 -11.14 -2.73
C HIS A 33 -5.64 -10.34 -2.54
N VAL A 34 -5.40 -9.39 -3.44
CA VAL A 34 -4.30 -8.43 -3.34
C VAL A 34 -4.90 -7.03 -3.27
N ILE A 35 -4.65 -6.33 -2.17
CA ILE A 35 -5.08 -4.94 -2.01
C ILE A 35 -3.87 -4.03 -1.92
N THR A 36 -4.00 -2.84 -2.50
CA THR A 36 -2.99 -1.78 -2.37
C THR A 36 -3.56 -0.67 -1.52
N VAL A 37 -2.88 -0.38 -0.42
CA VAL A 37 -3.33 0.60 0.57
C VAL A 37 -2.36 1.77 0.55
N PHE A 38 -2.91 2.94 0.21
CA PHE A 38 -2.21 4.21 0.34
C PHE A 38 -2.21 4.63 1.82
N MET A 39 -1.03 4.64 2.44
CA MET A 39 -0.87 4.76 3.87
C MET A 39 -0.15 6.05 4.27
N ASP A 40 -0.61 6.64 5.37
CA ASP A 40 0.09 7.69 6.11
C ASP A 40 0.43 7.18 7.51
N ILE A 41 1.71 7.21 7.86
CA ILE A 41 2.27 6.81 9.17
C ILE A 41 1.86 7.70 10.36
N THR A 42 1.11 8.78 10.11
CA THR A 42 0.52 9.64 11.14
C THR A 42 -0.99 9.45 11.26
N CYS A 43 -1.58 8.59 10.45
CA CYS A 43 -3.02 8.32 10.47
C CYS A 43 -3.35 7.24 11.51
N HIS A 44 -4.25 7.58 12.45
CA HIS A 44 -4.71 6.67 13.49
C HIS A 44 -5.27 5.35 12.93
N TYR A 45 -6.11 5.42 11.89
CA TYR A 45 -6.69 4.23 11.27
C TYR A 45 -5.67 3.39 10.52
N CYS A 46 -4.64 4.01 9.93
CA CYS A 46 -3.55 3.26 9.30
C CYS A 46 -2.76 2.46 10.34
N HIS A 47 -2.55 3.01 11.55
CA HIS A 47 -1.95 2.25 12.66
C HIS A 47 -2.84 1.08 13.08
N LEU A 48 -4.14 1.31 13.23
CA LEU A 48 -5.08 0.23 13.60
C LEU A 48 -5.09 -0.88 12.54
N LEU A 49 -5.11 -0.52 11.26
CA LEU A 49 -5.03 -1.50 10.17
C LEU A 49 -3.72 -2.28 10.23
N HIS A 50 -2.59 -1.59 10.48
CA HIS A 50 -1.28 -2.24 10.60
C HIS A 50 -1.23 -3.26 11.74
N THR A 51 -1.85 -2.98 12.90
CA THR A 51 -1.92 -3.93 14.02
C THR A 51 -2.68 -5.22 13.69
N LYS A 52 -3.55 -5.18 12.68
CA LYS A 52 -4.39 -6.30 12.24
C LYS A 52 -3.90 -7.00 10.97
N ILE A 53 -2.73 -6.64 10.44
CA ILE A 53 -2.17 -7.25 9.21
C ILE A 53 -2.20 -8.78 9.26
N LYS A 54 -1.83 -9.35 10.41
CA LYS A 54 -1.80 -10.80 10.57
C LYS A 54 -3.18 -11.44 10.35
N GLU A 55 -4.23 -10.85 10.91
CA GLU A 55 -5.61 -11.33 10.73
C GLU A 55 -6.01 -11.28 9.25
N TYR A 56 -5.67 -10.22 8.53
CA TYR A 56 -5.93 -10.11 7.10
C TYR A 56 -5.15 -11.13 6.27
N ASN A 57 -3.86 -11.32 6.58
CA ASN A 57 -3.03 -12.31 5.90
C ASN A 57 -3.51 -13.75 6.16
N ASP A 58 -4.00 -14.04 7.36
CA ASP A 58 -4.58 -15.35 7.71
C ASP A 58 -5.91 -15.59 6.94
N LEU A 59 -6.66 -14.54 6.62
CA LEU A 59 -7.84 -14.61 5.74
C LEU A 59 -7.50 -14.75 4.24
N GLY A 60 -6.21 -14.66 3.87
CA GLY A 60 -5.75 -14.77 2.49
C GLY A 60 -5.62 -13.42 1.76
N ILE A 61 -5.56 -12.30 2.47
CA ILE A 61 -5.45 -10.97 1.86
C ILE A 61 -4.01 -10.50 1.94
N THR A 62 -3.35 -10.34 0.80
CA THR A 62 -2.04 -9.70 0.69
C THR A 62 -2.21 -8.19 0.66
N ILE A 63 -1.49 -7.51 1.55
CA ILE A 63 -1.56 -6.06 1.69
C ILE A 63 -0.26 -5.46 1.14
N ARG A 64 -0.38 -4.54 0.18
CA ARG A 64 0.73 -3.76 -0.38
C ARG A 64 0.59 -2.31 0.06
N TYR A 65 1.57 -1.76 0.76
CA TYR A 65 1.56 -0.35 1.13
C TYR A 65 2.31 0.52 0.15
N LEU A 66 1.71 1.68 -0.15
CA LEU A 66 2.37 2.81 -0.80
C LEU A 66 2.26 4.05 0.09
N ALA A 67 3.32 4.85 0.10
CA ALA A 67 3.35 6.08 0.87
C ALA A 67 2.32 7.10 0.34
N PHE A 68 1.51 7.66 1.22
CA PHE A 68 0.61 8.76 0.90
C PHE A 68 0.58 9.79 2.04
N PRO A 69 1.64 10.61 2.20
CA PRO A 69 1.70 11.62 3.24
C PRO A 69 0.64 12.70 2.99
N ARG A 70 -0.39 12.78 3.85
CA ARG A 70 -1.50 13.73 3.67
C ARG A 70 -1.05 15.19 3.77
N GLY A 71 0.07 15.45 4.45
CA GLY A 71 0.69 16.76 4.52
C GLY A 71 1.42 17.20 3.25
N GLY A 72 1.51 16.34 2.23
CA GLY A 72 2.26 16.58 1.00
C GLY A 72 3.73 16.17 1.08
N MET A 73 4.46 16.45 0.00
CA MET A 73 5.89 16.15 -0.14
C MET A 73 6.76 17.11 0.71
N ASN A 74 7.98 16.68 1.04
CA ASN A 74 8.96 17.40 1.88
C ASN A 74 8.52 17.67 3.32
N THR A 75 7.54 16.93 3.78
CA THR A 75 7.07 17.00 5.16
C THR A 75 7.81 16.03 6.07
N LYS A 76 7.75 16.26 7.39
CA LYS A 76 8.31 15.33 8.39
C LYS A 76 7.76 13.90 8.22
N GLN A 77 6.53 13.80 7.73
CA GLN A 77 5.82 12.55 7.42
C GLN A 77 6.52 11.76 6.31
N GLN A 78 6.92 12.42 5.20
CA GLN A 78 7.68 11.76 4.13
C GLN A 78 9.02 11.23 4.63
N ASN A 79 9.76 12.03 5.41
CA ASN A 79 11.05 11.61 5.96
C ASN A 79 10.90 10.40 6.89
N LYS A 80 9.84 10.37 7.70
CA LYS A 80 9.57 9.25 8.60
C LYS A 80 9.07 8.00 7.85
N TRP A 81 8.43 8.13 6.68
CA TRP A 81 8.15 6.98 5.81
C TRP A 81 9.43 6.30 5.31
N LYS A 82 10.44 7.09 4.88
CA LYS A 82 11.75 6.54 4.44
C LYS A 82 12.40 5.70 5.54
N LEU A 83 12.24 6.11 6.80
CA LEU A 83 12.70 5.33 7.96
C LEU A 83 11.86 4.06 8.18
N PHE A 84 10.54 4.18 8.07
CA PHE A 84 9.61 3.06 8.26
C PHE A 84 9.84 1.94 7.23
N GLY A 85 10.04 2.29 5.95
CA GLY A 85 10.36 1.30 4.92
C GLY A 85 11.64 0.51 5.23
N HIS A 86 12.68 1.20 5.70
CA HIS A 86 13.95 0.57 6.06
C HIS A 86 13.86 -0.41 7.24
N GLN A 87 12.89 -0.23 8.15
CA GLN A 87 12.65 -1.09 9.31
C GLN A 87 11.85 -2.35 8.97
N GLN A 88 11.09 -2.34 7.88
CA GLN A 88 10.19 -3.43 7.50
C GLN A 88 10.76 -4.32 6.39
N THR A 89 11.79 -3.84 5.67
CA THR A 89 12.56 -4.63 4.68
C THR A 89 13.70 -5.44 5.29
N LYS A 90 13.82 -5.46 6.62
CA LYS A 90 14.88 -6.14 7.38
C LYS A 90 14.25 -7.15 8.33
#